data_AF-A0A968U1C2-F1
#
_entry.id   AF-A0A968U1C2-F1
#
_cell.length_a   1.000
_cell.length_b   1.000
_cell.length_c   1.000
_cell.angle_alpha   90.00
_cell.angle_beta   90.00
_cell.angle_gamma   90.00
#
_symmetry.space_group_name_H-M   'P 1'
#
loop_
_entity.id
_entity.type
_entity.pdbx_description
1 polymer ?
#
loop_
_entity_poly.entity_id
_entity_poly.type
_entity_poly.pdbx_seq_one_letter_code
_entity_poly.pdbx_strand_id
1 'polypeptide(L)'
;MVIFAGLLIGIGSWFSLAADPTADDLYKEGMQKYSQGDYSGSLQTLRRVDPMQLNKEDRVSLFETLQNIDRQLHQKASAEDLLKQAAAAQGQGKYPAAATLLEEVARHPDSTAAQKELAAARLAEVRRAQAAGETAARQSIDLALADIQAGKLDDAQKKLQTVKTGGLDLGWFDNERVDRALALIASRKPAVAAAPAKPEAPKAAEPKVTVKPVEAPKATEPAKPVVPATPCGQGS
;
A
#
# COMPACT_ATOMS: atom_id res chain seq x y z
N MET A 1 44.42 72.66 -27.35
CA MET A 1 45.46 72.93 -26.33
C MET A 1 44.87 72.51 -25.00
N VAL A 2 45.33 71.51 -24.25
CA VAL A 2 46.65 70.89 -24.11
C VAL A 2 46.49 69.36 -24.00
N ILE A 3 47.48 68.66 -24.55
CA ILE A 3 47.71 67.21 -24.59
C ILE A 3 48.46 66.78 -23.33
N PHE A 4 48.15 65.62 -22.73
CA PHE A 4 49.07 64.69 -22.03
C PHE A 4 48.23 63.44 -21.66
N ALA A 5 48.31 62.28 -22.33
CA ALA A 5 49.41 61.33 -22.48
C ALA A 5 49.77 60.56 -21.20
N GLY A 6 49.35 59.29 -21.13
CA GLY A 6 50.17 58.20 -20.60
C GLY A 6 49.62 57.37 -19.43
N LEU A 7 49.72 56.04 -19.61
CA LEU A 7 50.10 55.04 -18.59
C LEU A 7 49.00 54.66 -17.56
N LEU A 8 48.66 53.40 -17.25
CA LEU A 8 49.23 52.08 -17.53
C LEU A 8 48.10 51.06 -17.33
N ILE A 9 47.82 50.24 -18.34
CA ILE A 9 46.87 49.12 -18.26
C ILE A 9 47.52 48.00 -17.45
N GLY A 10 47.22 47.96 -16.14
CA GLY A 10 47.58 46.85 -15.26
C GLY A 10 46.56 45.73 -15.40
N ILE A 11 46.75 44.85 -16.38
CA ILE A 11 46.03 43.56 -16.47
C ILE A 11 46.70 42.65 -15.45
N GLY A 12 46.32 42.80 -14.18
CA GLY A 12 46.65 41.82 -13.16
C GLY A 12 45.89 40.53 -13.49
N SER A 13 46.63 39.49 -13.87
CA SER A 13 46.12 38.14 -14.07
C SER A 13 45.47 37.61 -12.79
N TRP A 14 44.14 37.63 -12.71
CA TRP A 14 43.37 36.91 -11.69
C TRP A 14 43.18 35.45 -12.14
N PHE A 15 44.28 34.73 -12.35
CA PHE A 15 44.23 33.28 -12.30
C PHE A 15 44.31 32.88 -10.84
N SER A 16 43.15 32.73 -10.19
CA SER A 16 43.07 31.81 -9.06
C SER A 16 43.35 30.42 -9.63
N LEU A 17 44.61 30.00 -9.59
CA LEU A 17 44.97 28.58 -9.62
C LEU A 17 44.34 27.98 -8.36
N ALA A 18 43.10 27.53 -8.46
CA ALA A 18 42.53 26.64 -7.46
C ALA A 18 43.44 25.40 -7.46
N ALA A 19 44.29 25.27 -6.45
CA ALA A 19 45.06 24.06 -6.26
C ALA A 19 44.08 22.89 -6.24
N ASP A 20 44.40 21.82 -6.96
CA ASP A 20 43.59 20.61 -6.90
C ASP A 20 43.45 20.18 -5.43
N PRO A 21 42.24 19.82 -4.98
CA PRO A 21 42.00 19.48 -3.59
C PRO A 21 42.91 18.33 -3.18
N THR A 22 43.61 18.50 -2.06
CA THR A 22 44.55 17.49 -1.57
C THR A 22 43.80 16.24 -1.10
N ALA A 23 44.51 15.11 -0.95
CA ALA A 23 43.91 13.89 -0.41
C ALA A 23 43.30 14.11 0.99
N ASP A 24 43.92 14.95 1.82
CA ASP A 24 43.41 15.33 3.14
C ASP A 24 42.10 16.14 3.05
N ASP A 25 41.99 17.04 2.07
CA ASP A 25 40.78 17.84 1.87
C ASP A 25 39.62 16.97 1.39
N LEU A 26 39.88 16.07 0.43
CA LEU A 26 38.90 15.10 -0.06
C LEU A 26 38.47 14.13 1.04
N TYR A 27 39.41 13.67 1.88
CA TYR A 27 39.10 12.81 3.01
C TYR A 27 38.17 13.54 4.00
N LYS A 28 38.51 14.76 4.42
CA LYS A 28 37.68 15.54 5.35
C LYS A 28 36.29 15.84 4.78
N GLU A 29 36.20 16.23 3.51
CA GLU A 29 34.93 16.48 2.84
C GLU A 29 34.07 15.20 2.79
N GLY A 30 34.67 14.07 2.41
CA GLY A 30 33.99 12.78 2.36
C GLY A 30 33.50 12.32 3.72
N MET A 31 34.31 12.49 4.77
CA MET A 31 33.94 12.19 6.16
C MET A 31 32.84 13.14 6.68
N GLN A 32 32.85 14.40 6.27
CA GLN A 32 31.78 15.34 6.59
C GLN A 32 30.45 14.87 5.98
N LYS A 33 30.43 14.48 4.70
CA LYS A 33 29.23 13.91 4.06
C LYS A 33 28.75 12.63 4.74
N TYR A 34 29.70 11.76 5.13
CA TYR A 34 29.39 10.54 5.90
C TYR A 34 28.65 10.87 7.21
N SER A 35 29.16 11.84 7.97
CA SER A 35 28.55 12.29 9.23
C SER A 35 27.17 12.92 9.05
N GLN A 36 26.90 13.50 7.88
CA GLN A 36 25.58 14.06 7.52
C GLN A 36 24.59 13.00 7.03
N GLY A 37 25.00 11.73 6.92
CA GLY A 37 24.19 10.63 6.40
C GLY A 37 24.08 10.60 4.87
N ASP A 38 24.82 11.46 4.16
CA ASP A 38 24.95 11.42 2.71
C ASP A 38 25.97 10.35 2.30
N TYR A 39 25.56 9.09 2.43
CA TYR A 39 26.41 7.94 2.14
C TYR A 39 26.84 7.87 0.67
N SER A 40 25.98 8.30 -0.26
CA SER A 40 26.27 8.28 -1.71
C SER A 40 27.30 9.36 -2.08
N GLY A 41 27.07 10.61 -1.64
CA GLY A 41 28.02 11.70 -1.86
C GLY A 41 29.34 11.48 -1.14
N SER A 42 29.30 10.89 0.05
CA SER A 42 30.51 10.47 0.79
C SER A 42 31.31 9.42 0.01
N LEU A 43 30.67 8.37 -0.50
CA LEU A 43 31.32 7.32 -1.29
C LEU A 43 32.05 7.90 -2.51
N GLN A 44 31.38 8.82 -3.23
CA GLN A 44 31.94 9.44 -4.42
C GLN A 44 33.18 10.29 -4.10
N THR A 45 33.16 11.04 -3.00
CA THR A 45 34.31 11.85 -2.58
C THR A 45 35.44 10.96 -2.04
N LEU A 46 35.14 10.01 -1.15
CA LEU A 46 36.15 9.16 -0.50
C LEU A 46 36.86 8.21 -1.48
N ARG A 47 36.19 7.75 -2.56
CA ARG A 47 36.84 6.94 -3.61
C ARG A 47 37.90 7.70 -4.42
N ARG A 48 37.90 9.03 -4.38
CA ARG A 48 38.88 9.87 -5.07
C ARG A 48 40.13 10.13 -4.22
N VAL A 49 40.11 9.77 -2.94
CA VAL A 49 41.23 9.96 -2.02
C VAL A 49 42.32 8.97 -2.37
N ASP A 50 43.54 9.47 -2.56
CA ASP A 50 44.74 8.62 -2.66
C ASP A 50 45.19 8.21 -1.25
N PRO A 51 45.09 6.93 -0.85
CA PRO A 51 45.45 6.49 0.49
C PRO A 51 46.95 6.70 0.79
N MET A 52 47.82 6.78 -0.22
CA MET A 52 49.26 6.92 0.00
C MET A 52 49.65 8.31 0.51
N GLN A 53 48.80 9.31 0.28
CA GLN A 53 49.00 10.67 0.77
C GLN A 53 48.46 10.88 2.19
N LEU A 54 47.65 9.95 2.70
CA LEU A 54 47.13 9.99 4.07
C LEU A 54 48.11 9.41 5.09
N ASN A 55 47.97 9.85 6.34
CA ASN A 55 48.61 9.19 7.47
C ASN A 55 48.00 7.79 7.72
N LYS A 56 48.59 7.03 8.65
CA LYS A 56 48.20 5.63 8.88
C LYS A 56 46.79 5.52 9.45
N GLU A 57 46.44 6.39 10.38
CA GLU A 57 45.16 6.43 11.08
C GLU A 57 44.01 6.74 10.10
N ASP A 58 44.17 7.78 9.28
CA ASP A 58 43.17 8.22 8.30
C ASP A 58 43.00 7.19 7.18
N ARG A 59 44.07 6.48 6.78
CA ARG A 59 43.95 5.33 5.86
C ARG A 59 43.04 4.25 6.41
N VAL A 60 43.23 3.84 7.67
CA VAL A 60 42.41 2.80 8.29
C VAL A 60 40.95 3.26 8.36
N SER A 61 40.74 4.49 8.82
CA SER A 61 39.41 5.08 8.88
C SER A 61 38.73 5.19 7.51
N LEU A 62 39.47 5.54 6.45
CA LEU A 62 38.96 5.57 5.07
C LEU A 62 38.41 4.20 4.65
N PHE A 63 39.19 3.12 4.85
CA PHE A 63 38.76 1.77 4.46
C PHE A 63 37.55 1.29 5.27
N GLU A 64 37.55 1.49 6.58
CA GLU A 64 36.43 1.13 7.46
C GLU A 64 35.16 1.89 7.06
N THR A 65 35.29 3.19 6.78
CA THR A 65 34.17 4.04 6.38
C THR A 65 33.62 3.60 5.03
N LEU A 66 34.46 3.32 4.04
CA LEU A 66 34.02 2.80 2.74
C LEU A 66 33.26 1.46 2.89
N GLN A 67 33.76 0.54 3.71
CA GLN A 67 33.09 -0.74 3.96
C GLN A 67 31.74 -0.54 4.68
N ASN A 68 31.67 0.38 5.64
CA ASN A 68 30.43 0.73 6.32
C ASN A 68 29.43 1.38 5.38
N ILE A 69 29.88 2.30 4.51
CA ILE A 69 29.05 2.92 3.48
C ILE A 69 28.49 1.86 2.53
N ASP A 70 29.32 0.96 2.01
CA ASP A 70 28.86 -0.13 1.15
C ASP A 70 27.82 -0.98 1.89
N ARG A 71 28.06 -1.34 3.15
CA ARG A 71 27.08 -2.09 3.95
C ARG A 71 25.75 -1.32 4.12
N GLN A 72 25.80 -0.03 4.41
CA GLN A 72 24.61 0.80 4.59
C GLN A 72 23.82 0.97 3.29
N LEU A 73 24.50 1.15 2.16
CA LEU A 73 23.88 1.24 0.85
C LEU A 73 23.27 -0.10 0.42
N HIS A 74 23.89 -1.24 0.75
CA HIS A 74 23.33 -2.57 0.47
C HIS A 74 22.27 -3.01 1.48
N GLN A 75 22.28 -2.48 2.71
CA GLN A 75 21.21 -2.72 3.70
C GLN A 75 19.91 -1.99 3.34
N LYS A 76 19.99 -0.89 2.59
CA LYS A 76 18.80 -0.32 1.97
C LYS A 76 18.36 -1.25 0.84
N ALA A 77 17.16 -1.84 1.00
CA ALA A 77 16.57 -2.67 -0.03
C ALA A 77 16.54 -1.90 -1.35
N SER A 78 17.08 -2.50 -2.42
CA SER A 78 17.08 -1.86 -3.72
C SER A 78 15.65 -1.61 -4.20
N ALA A 79 15.47 -0.66 -5.12
CA ALA A 79 14.17 -0.40 -5.75
C ALA A 79 13.56 -1.68 -6.37
N GLU A 80 14.40 -2.56 -6.91
CA GLU A 80 13.96 -3.83 -7.48
C GLU A 80 13.48 -4.81 -6.39
N ASP A 81 14.19 -4.89 -5.27
CA ASP A 81 13.79 -5.74 -4.15
C ASP A 81 12.49 -5.26 -3.52
N LEU A 82 12.32 -3.95 -3.39
CA LEU A 82 11.06 -3.35 -2.92
C LEU A 82 9.90 -3.69 -3.87
N LEU A 83 10.09 -3.62 -5.19
CA LEU A 83 9.08 -4.03 -6.16
C LEU A 83 8.71 -5.53 -6.07
N LYS A 84 9.70 -6.40 -5.83
CA LYS A 84 9.47 -7.84 -5.62
C LYS A 84 8.70 -8.10 -4.32
N GLN A 85 9.10 -7.45 -3.24
CA GLN A 85 8.41 -7.54 -1.95
C GLN A 85 6.97 -7.02 -2.04
N ALA A 86 6.75 -5.90 -2.75
CA ALA A 86 5.42 -5.36 -2.99
C ALA A 86 4.52 -6.33 -3.74
N ALA A 87 5.05 -6.97 -4.80
CA ALA A 87 4.31 -7.97 -5.57
C ALA A 87 3.95 -9.20 -4.71
N ALA A 88 4.87 -9.65 -3.85
CA ALA A 88 4.60 -10.75 -2.93
C ALA A 88 3.52 -10.37 -1.89
N ALA A 89 3.58 -9.17 -1.33
CA ALA A 89 2.57 -8.66 -0.40
C ALA A 89 1.20 -8.55 -1.07
N GLN A 90 1.13 -8.03 -2.30
CA GLN A 90 -0.09 -7.97 -3.10
C GLN A 90 -0.67 -9.36 -3.38
N GLY A 91 0.17 -10.33 -3.75
CA GLY A 91 -0.26 -11.73 -3.97
C GLY A 91 -0.80 -12.42 -2.72
N GLN A 92 -0.42 -11.95 -1.53
CA GLN A 92 -0.94 -12.41 -0.24
C GLN A 92 -2.19 -11.64 0.23
N GLY A 93 -2.71 -10.70 -0.57
CA GLY A 93 -3.81 -9.82 -0.18
C GLY A 93 -3.44 -8.77 0.88
N LYS A 94 -2.15 -8.61 1.19
CA LYS A 94 -1.64 -7.61 2.16
C LYS A 94 -1.49 -6.25 1.50
N TYR A 95 -2.62 -5.68 1.07
CA TYR A 95 -2.65 -4.43 0.31
C TYR A 95 -2.00 -3.24 1.03
N PRO A 96 -2.16 -3.04 2.35
CA PRO A 96 -1.48 -1.95 3.05
C PRO A 96 0.05 -2.05 2.98
N ALA A 97 0.59 -3.25 3.20
CA ALA A 97 2.04 -3.48 3.13
C ALA A 97 2.57 -3.31 1.69
N ALA A 98 1.83 -3.81 0.70
CA ALA A 98 2.17 -3.61 -0.71
C ALA A 98 2.20 -2.11 -1.08
N ALA A 99 1.22 -1.34 -0.60
CA ALA A 99 1.17 0.10 -0.85
C ALA A 99 2.38 0.84 -0.25
N THR A 100 2.76 0.54 0.99
CA THR A 100 3.95 1.13 1.63
C THR A 100 5.22 0.86 0.83
N LEU A 101 5.45 -0.39 0.41
CA LEU A 101 6.63 -0.77 -0.37
C LEU A 101 6.68 -0.05 -1.73
N LEU A 102 5.53 0.12 -2.40
CA LEU A 102 5.45 0.85 -3.67
C LEU A 102 5.70 2.35 -3.49
N GLU A 103 5.23 2.93 -2.40
CA GLU A 103 5.55 4.32 -2.05
C GLU A 103 7.04 4.51 -1.74
N GLU A 104 7.68 3.53 -1.10
CA GLU A 104 9.13 3.53 -0.90
C GLU A 104 9.88 3.50 -2.23
N VAL A 105 9.48 2.68 -3.20
CA VAL A 105 10.06 2.69 -4.56
C VAL A 105 9.95 4.05 -5.21
N ALA A 106 8.79 4.71 -5.08
CA ALA A 106 8.56 6.04 -5.67
C ALA A 106 9.49 7.12 -5.08
N ARG A 107 9.86 6.99 -3.80
CA ARG A 107 10.74 7.92 -3.07
C ARG A 107 12.21 7.48 -3.09
N HIS A 108 12.52 6.27 -3.52
CA HIS A 108 13.88 5.73 -3.48
C HIS A 108 14.80 6.50 -4.45
N PRO A 109 16.00 6.95 -4.01
CA PRO A 109 16.89 7.76 -4.83
C PRO A 109 17.37 7.04 -6.08
N ASP A 110 17.64 5.73 -5.98
CA ASP A 110 18.16 4.92 -7.08
C ASP A 110 17.07 4.33 -8.00
N SER A 111 15.80 4.69 -7.78
CA SER A 111 14.71 4.24 -8.65
C SER A 111 14.75 4.96 -10.00
N THR A 112 14.78 4.18 -11.08
CA THR A 112 14.62 4.68 -12.45
C THR A 112 13.22 5.26 -12.68
N ALA A 113 13.08 6.14 -13.69
CA ALA A 113 11.77 6.68 -14.08
C ALA A 113 10.74 5.58 -14.37
N ALA A 114 11.16 4.52 -15.09
CA ALA A 114 10.30 3.37 -15.38
C ALA A 114 9.84 2.62 -14.12
N GLN A 115 10.73 2.45 -13.13
CA GLN A 115 10.36 1.83 -11.85
C GLN A 115 9.38 2.68 -11.05
N LYS A 116 9.54 4.02 -11.06
CA LYS A 116 8.63 4.94 -10.38
C LYS A 116 7.23 4.94 -11.03
N GLU A 117 7.17 4.96 -12.37
CA GLU A 117 5.91 4.84 -13.13
C GLU A 117 5.21 3.50 -12.85
N LEU A 118 5.96 2.40 -12.88
CA LEU A 118 5.44 1.08 -12.53
C LEU A 118 4.91 1.03 -11.09
N ALA A 119 5.65 1.61 -10.14
CA ALA A 119 5.23 1.66 -8.75
C ALA A 119 3.94 2.48 -8.57
N ALA A 120 3.82 3.63 -9.24
CA ALA A 120 2.62 4.46 -9.22
C ALA A 120 1.40 3.73 -9.79
N ALA A 121 1.57 3.05 -10.93
CA ALA A 121 0.50 2.27 -11.55
C ALA A 121 0.02 1.13 -10.64
N ARG A 122 0.95 0.35 -10.07
CA ARG A 122 0.63 -0.73 -9.11
C ARG A 122 0.02 -0.20 -7.82
N LEU A 123 0.46 0.95 -7.33
CA LEU A 123 -0.10 1.56 -6.13
C LEU A 123 -1.58 1.90 -6.33
N ALA A 124 -1.94 2.43 -7.51
CA ALA A 124 -3.34 2.68 -7.85
C ALA A 124 -4.17 1.39 -7.89
N GLU A 125 -3.61 0.30 -8.44
CA GLU A 125 -4.26 -1.01 -8.45
C GLU A 125 -4.47 -1.57 -7.03
N VAL A 126 -3.41 -1.57 -6.21
CA VAL A 126 -3.45 -2.02 -4.81
C VAL A 126 -4.50 -1.24 -4.02
N ARG A 127 -4.56 0.09 -4.17
CA ARG A 127 -5.55 0.93 -3.48
C ARG A 127 -6.99 0.63 -3.92
N ARG A 128 -7.22 0.36 -5.21
CA ARG A 128 -8.54 -0.05 -5.70
C ARG A 128 -8.94 -1.41 -5.15
N ALA A 129 -8.02 -2.38 -5.15
CA ALA A 129 -8.26 -3.71 -4.60
C ALA A 129 -8.58 -3.65 -3.09
N GLN A 130 -7.84 -2.82 -2.35
CA GLN A 130 -8.09 -2.56 -0.94
C GLN A 130 -9.49 -1.98 -0.72
N ALA A 131 -9.85 -0.89 -1.43
CA ALA A 131 -11.16 -0.25 -1.28
C ALA A 131 -12.33 -1.20 -1.62
N ALA A 132 -12.15 -2.06 -2.63
CA ALA A 132 -13.12 -3.10 -2.97
C ALA A 132 -13.25 -4.13 -1.83
N GLY A 133 -12.12 -4.56 -1.25
CA GLY A 133 -12.09 -5.46 -0.10
C GLY A 133 -12.76 -4.87 1.14
N GLU A 134 -12.50 -3.60 1.45
CA GLU A 134 -13.16 -2.87 2.54
C GLU A 134 -14.68 -2.80 2.34
N THR A 135 -15.13 -2.52 1.12
CA THR A 135 -16.56 -2.47 0.79
C THR A 135 -17.21 -3.84 0.99
N ALA A 136 -16.59 -4.91 0.49
CA ALA A 136 -17.08 -6.27 0.67
C ALA A 136 -17.10 -6.69 2.16
N ALA A 137 -16.09 -6.29 2.93
CA ALA A 137 -16.03 -6.55 4.36
C ALA A 137 -17.17 -5.84 5.11
N ARG A 138 -17.45 -4.57 4.81
CA ARG A 138 -18.57 -3.83 5.40
C ARG A 138 -19.92 -4.49 5.10
N GLN A 139 -20.14 -4.91 3.85
CA GLN A 139 -21.32 -5.68 3.48
C GLN A 139 -21.43 -6.99 4.26
N SER A 140 -20.32 -7.70 4.47
CA SER A 140 -20.28 -8.93 5.26
C SER A 140 -20.63 -8.67 6.74
N ILE A 141 -20.19 -7.54 7.31
CA ILE A 141 -20.59 -7.11 8.65
C ILE A 141 -22.10 -6.84 8.71
N ASP A 142 -22.66 -6.12 7.74
CA ASP A 142 -24.09 -5.84 7.69
C ASP A 142 -24.93 -7.12 7.60
N LEU A 143 -24.53 -8.07 6.76
CA LEU A 143 -25.17 -9.39 6.66
C LEU A 143 -25.05 -10.18 7.96
N ALA A 144 -23.89 -10.16 8.62
CA ALA A 144 -23.72 -10.84 9.91
C ALA A 144 -24.63 -10.25 10.99
N LEU A 145 -24.82 -8.93 11.01
CA LEU A 145 -25.73 -8.29 11.96
C LEU A 145 -27.20 -8.66 11.69
N ALA A 146 -27.61 -8.78 10.43
CA ALA A 146 -28.93 -9.30 10.06
C ALA A 146 -29.11 -10.76 10.53
N ASP A 147 -28.07 -11.60 10.39
CA ASP A 147 -28.08 -12.97 10.89
C ASP A 147 -28.20 -13.05 12.42
N ILE A 148 -27.54 -12.14 13.17
CA ILE A 148 -27.69 -12.03 14.63
C ILE A 148 -29.15 -11.71 15.01
N GLN A 149 -29.80 -10.81 14.27
CA GLN A 149 -31.20 -10.45 14.49
C GLN A 149 -32.15 -11.61 14.16
N ALA A 150 -31.83 -12.38 13.12
CA ALA A 150 -32.57 -13.57 12.72
C ALA A 150 -32.31 -14.81 13.60
N GLY A 151 -31.44 -14.70 14.61
CA GLY A 151 -31.07 -15.82 15.48
C GLY A 151 -30.09 -16.82 14.88
N LYS A 152 -29.55 -16.55 13.68
CA LYS A 152 -28.56 -17.38 12.97
C LYS A 152 -27.14 -17.10 13.48
N LEU A 153 -26.92 -17.38 14.76
CA LEU A 153 -25.70 -16.95 15.47
C LEU A 153 -24.41 -17.59 14.92
N ASP A 154 -24.46 -18.83 14.44
CA ASP A 154 -23.29 -19.50 13.86
C ASP A 154 -22.87 -18.91 12.52
N ASP A 155 -23.83 -18.60 11.65
CA ASP A 155 -23.56 -17.99 10.34
C ASP A 155 -23.02 -16.56 10.50
N ALA A 156 -23.57 -15.80 11.45
CA ALA A 156 -23.07 -14.48 11.80
C ALA A 156 -21.62 -14.55 12.32
N GLN A 157 -21.33 -15.49 13.22
CA GLN A 157 -19.99 -15.65 13.78
C GLN A 157 -18.97 -15.97 12.69
N LYS A 158 -19.28 -16.88 11.77
CA LYS A 158 -18.39 -17.24 10.66
C LYS A 158 -18.06 -16.02 9.79
N LYS A 159 -19.06 -15.23 9.40
CA LYS A 159 -18.86 -14.01 8.59
C LYS A 159 -17.94 -13.00 9.29
N LEU A 160 -18.21 -12.73 10.57
CA LEU A 160 -17.40 -11.80 11.36
C LEU A 160 -15.97 -12.31 11.57
N GLN A 161 -15.78 -13.61 11.76
CA GLN A 161 -14.46 -14.22 11.85
C GLN A 161 -13.69 -14.09 10.53
N THR A 162 -14.33 -14.35 9.39
CA THR A 162 -13.72 -14.15 8.06
C THR A 162 -13.24 -12.72 7.89
N VAL A 163 -14.08 -11.74 8.25
CA VAL A 163 -13.72 -10.32 8.19
C VAL A 163 -12.52 -10.02 9.09
N LYS A 164 -12.51 -10.53 10.33
CA LYS A 164 -11.42 -10.32 11.30
C LYS A 164 -10.10 -10.95 10.87
N THR A 165 -10.13 -12.13 10.25
CA THR A 165 -8.94 -12.83 9.76
C THR A 165 -8.45 -12.33 8.40
N GLY A 166 -9.28 -11.56 7.67
CA GLY A 166 -8.98 -11.09 6.32
C GLY A 166 -7.81 -10.10 6.23
N GLY A 167 -7.31 -9.59 7.36
CA GLY A 167 -6.14 -8.69 7.39
C GLY A 167 -6.38 -7.32 6.73
N LEU A 168 -7.63 -6.98 6.44
CA LEU A 168 -8.05 -5.68 5.93
C LEU A 168 -8.04 -4.66 7.06
N ASP A 169 -7.50 -3.46 6.79
CA ASP A 169 -7.65 -2.33 7.70
C ASP A 169 -9.01 -1.65 7.45
N LEU A 170 -10.01 -2.03 8.23
CA LEU A 170 -11.35 -1.43 8.17
C LEU A 170 -11.45 -0.12 8.96
N GLY A 171 -10.37 0.29 9.63
CA GLY A 171 -10.38 1.39 10.57
C GLY A 171 -11.03 1.03 11.92
N TRP A 172 -10.87 1.93 12.88
CA TRP A 172 -11.27 1.70 14.28
C TRP A 172 -12.77 1.40 14.45
N PHE A 173 -13.65 2.13 13.74
CA PHE A 173 -15.10 2.01 13.91
C PHE A 173 -15.63 0.64 13.49
N ASP A 174 -15.20 0.14 12.32
CA ASP A 174 -15.66 -1.15 11.80
C ASP A 174 -15.09 -2.31 12.63
N ASN A 175 -13.85 -2.21 13.10
CA ASN A 175 -13.27 -3.20 14.02
C ASN A 175 -14.05 -3.28 15.34
N GLU A 176 -14.39 -2.13 15.95
CA GLU A 176 -15.20 -2.07 17.17
C GLU A 176 -16.62 -2.62 16.94
N ARG A 177 -17.18 -2.40 15.75
CA ARG A 177 -18.47 -2.96 15.35
C ARG A 177 -18.42 -4.49 15.27
N VAL A 178 -17.37 -5.06 14.71
CA VAL A 178 -17.13 -6.52 14.65
C VAL A 178 -16.98 -7.09 16.06
N ASP A 179 -16.16 -6.48 16.90
CA ASP A 179 -15.90 -6.98 18.25
C ASP A 179 -17.15 -6.95 19.14
N ARG A 180 -17.93 -5.86 19.09
CA ARG A 180 -19.23 -5.79 19.79
C ARG A 180 -20.22 -6.85 19.29
N ALA A 181 -20.29 -7.09 17.97
CA ALA A 181 -21.17 -8.10 17.40
C ALA A 181 -20.78 -9.52 17.84
N LEU A 182 -19.48 -9.83 17.89
CA LEU A 182 -18.98 -11.10 18.41
C LEU A 182 -19.28 -11.27 19.91
N ALA A 183 -19.15 -10.22 20.72
CA ALA A 183 -19.51 -10.26 22.13
C ALA A 183 -21.02 -10.51 22.36
N LEU A 184 -21.88 -9.90 21.53
CA LEU A 184 -23.31 -10.15 21.54
C LEU A 184 -23.65 -11.62 21.20
N ILE A 185 -23.00 -12.19 20.19
CA ILE A 185 -23.15 -13.61 19.85
C ILE A 185 -22.75 -14.50 21.03
N ALA A 186 -21.59 -14.24 21.63
CA ALA A 186 -21.09 -15.01 22.77
C ALA A 186 -22.06 -14.99 23.96
N SER A 187 -22.74 -13.86 24.18
CA SER A 187 -23.73 -13.69 25.24
C SER A 187 -25.06 -14.41 24.94
N ARG A 188 -25.47 -14.47 23.67
CA ARG A 188 -26.74 -15.09 23.25
C ARG A 188 -26.67 -16.60 23.05
N LYS A 189 -25.52 -17.14 22.62
CA LYS A 189 -25.34 -18.58 22.43
C LYS A 189 -25.73 -19.45 23.63
N PRO A 190 -25.29 -19.18 24.87
CA PRO A 190 -25.70 -19.98 26.02
C PRO A 190 -27.20 -19.83 26.33
N ALA A 191 -27.79 -18.66 26.10
CA ALA A 191 -29.23 -18.44 26.30
C ALA A 191 -30.09 -19.21 25.30
N VAL A 192 -29.65 -19.34 24.05
CA VAL A 192 -30.32 -20.16 23.03
C VAL A 192 -30.13 -21.66 23.31
N ALA A 193 -28.95 -22.07 23.81
CA ALA A 193 -28.69 -23.45 24.20
C ALA A 193 -29.43 -23.87 25.48
N ALA A 194 -29.68 -22.94 26.40
CA ALA A 194 -30.41 -23.18 27.65
C ALA A 194 -31.92 -22.95 27.55
N ALA A 195 -32.42 -22.43 26.42
CA ALA A 195 -33.85 -22.35 26.18
C ALA A 195 -34.40 -23.79 26.06
N PRO A 196 -35.23 -24.26 27.01
CA PRO A 196 -35.79 -25.59 26.94
C PRO A 196 -36.61 -25.69 25.65
N ALA A 197 -36.40 -26.78 24.90
CA ALA A 197 -37.25 -27.15 23.79
C ALA A 197 -38.70 -27.09 24.28
N LYS A 198 -39.44 -26.08 23.83
CA LYS A 198 -40.89 -26.02 24.02
C LYS A 198 -41.43 -27.35 23.48
N PRO A 199 -42.19 -28.12 24.26
CA PRO A 199 -42.76 -29.37 23.77
C PRO A 199 -43.52 -29.07 22.48
N GLU A 200 -43.17 -29.78 21.40
CA GLU A 200 -44.00 -29.85 20.20
C GLU A 200 -45.42 -30.21 20.65
N ALA A 201 -46.32 -29.24 20.52
CA ALA A 201 -47.74 -29.50 20.68
C ALA A 201 -48.15 -30.53 19.61
N PRO A 202 -48.98 -31.53 19.97
CA PRO A 202 -49.25 -32.70 19.14
C PRO A 202 -49.90 -32.31 17.80
N LYS A 203 -49.50 -33.04 16.74
CA LYS A 203 -50.15 -33.08 15.43
C LYS A 203 -51.68 -33.10 15.59
N ALA A 204 -52.33 -31.98 15.32
CA ALA A 204 -53.75 -31.93 15.05
C ALA A 204 -53.97 -32.34 13.59
N ALA A 205 -54.91 -33.26 13.43
CA ALA A 205 -55.24 -33.99 12.22
C ALA A 205 -55.53 -33.11 10.99
N GLU A 206 -55.19 -33.68 9.84
CA GLU A 206 -55.59 -33.29 8.49
C GLU A 206 -57.12 -33.10 8.38
N PRO A 207 -57.62 -32.00 7.79
CA PRO A 207 -58.87 -32.02 7.05
C PRO A 207 -58.57 -32.34 5.59
N LYS A 208 -58.87 -33.58 5.24
CA LYS A 208 -58.95 -34.12 3.88
C LYS A 208 -59.98 -33.31 3.07
N VAL A 209 -59.54 -32.40 2.20
CA VAL A 209 -60.40 -31.82 1.15
C VAL A 209 -60.12 -32.54 -0.15
N THR A 210 -61.05 -33.42 -0.53
CA THR A 210 -61.14 -34.04 -1.85
C THR A 210 -62.14 -33.25 -2.67
N VAL A 211 -61.71 -32.48 -3.67
CA VAL A 211 -62.54 -32.23 -4.87
C VAL A 211 -61.64 -32.14 -6.11
N LYS A 212 -62.20 -32.69 -7.20
CA LYS A 212 -61.64 -33.17 -8.46
C LYS A 212 -61.02 -32.14 -9.43
N PRO A 213 -60.31 -32.61 -10.47
CA PRO A 213 -59.53 -31.82 -11.43
C PRO A 213 -60.41 -31.10 -12.46
N VAL A 214 -60.03 -29.87 -12.82
CA VAL A 214 -60.51 -29.18 -14.03
C VAL A 214 -59.32 -28.91 -14.95
N GLU A 215 -59.31 -29.69 -16.01
CA GLU A 215 -58.92 -29.42 -17.40
C GLU A 215 -58.24 -28.07 -17.73
N ALA A 216 -57.08 -28.18 -18.39
CA ALA A 216 -56.50 -27.12 -19.20
C ALA A 216 -57.38 -26.80 -20.43
N PRO A 217 -57.30 -25.58 -21.00
CA PRO A 217 -56.50 -25.52 -22.24
C PRO A 217 -55.74 -24.20 -22.51
N LYS A 218 -54.69 -24.39 -23.33
CA LYS A 218 -54.13 -23.51 -24.37
C LYS A 218 -53.42 -22.19 -24.02
N ALA A 219 -52.09 -22.30 -24.11
CA ALA A 219 -51.18 -21.50 -24.95
C ALA A 219 -51.70 -20.23 -25.65
N THR A 220 -51.02 -19.13 -25.36
CA THR A 220 -50.60 -18.14 -26.36
C THR A 220 -49.19 -17.63 -26.03
N GLU A 221 -48.33 -17.70 -27.05
CA GLU A 221 -46.95 -17.23 -27.14
C GLU A 221 -46.92 -15.70 -27.48
N PRO A 222 -45.77 -15.07 -27.76
CA PRO A 222 -45.18 -13.96 -26.99
C PRO A 222 -45.39 -12.57 -27.60
N ALA A 223 -45.34 -11.51 -26.78
CA ALA A 223 -45.21 -10.13 -27.27
C ALA A 223 -43.80 -9.58 -27.01
N LYS A 224 -43.11 -9.29 -28.12
CA LYS A 224 -41.79 -8.64 -28.24
C LYS A 224 -41.85 -7.13 -27.92
N PRO A 225 -40.70 -6.44 -27.80
CA PRO A 225 -40.49 -5.27 -26.96
C PRO A 225 -40.88 -3.95 -27.63
N VAL A 226 -41.25 -2.96 -26.83
CA VAL A 226 -41.43 -1.57 -27.27
C VAL A 226 -40.21 -0.77 -26.85
N VAL A 227 -39.37 -0.45 -27.83
CA VAL A 227 -38.50 0.73 -27.84
C VAL A 227 -39.01 1.63 -28.95
N PRO A 228 -39.21 2.92 -28.69
CA PRO A 228 -38.88 3.92 -29.69
C PRO A 228 -37.85 4.92 -29.15
N ALA A 229 -36.97 5.29 -30.08
CA ALA A 229 -35.75 6.06 -29.90
C ALA A 229 -35.95 7.58 -30.05
N THR A 230 -34.88 8.30 -29.66
CA THR A 230 -34.38 9.60 -30.20
C THR A 230 -35.13 10.88 -29.76
N PRO A 231 -34.51 12.10 -29.76
CA PRO A 231 -33.22 12.46 -30.36
C PRO A 231 -32.26 13.42 -29.61
N CYS A 232 -31.03 13.47 -30.15
CA CYS A 232 -30.09 14.59 -30.35
C CYS A 232 -30.04 15.77 -29.36
N GLY A 233 -28.83 16.00 -28.83
CA GLY A 233 -28.41 17.28 -28.25
C GLY A 233 -26.89 17.42 -28.29
N GLN A 234 -26.34 17.73 -29.47
CA GLN A 234 -25.04 18.40 -29.59
C GLN A 234 -25.24 19.89 -29.24
N GLY A 235 -24.38 20.42 -28.37
CA GLY A 235 -24.31 21.84 -28.05
C GLY A 235 -22.87 22.23 -27.78
N SER A 236 -22.26 22.80 -28.84
CA SER A 236 -21.17 23.78 -28.96
C SER A 236 -20.06 23.84 -27.92
#